data_AF-A0A7S1URM2-F1
#
_entry.id   AF-A0A7S1URM2-F1
#
_cell.length_a   1.000
_cell.length_b   1.000
_cell.length_c   1.000
_cell.angle_alpha   90.00
_cell.angle_beta   90.00
_cell.angle_gamma   90.00
#
_symmetry.space_group_name_H-M   'P 1'
#
loop_
_entity.id
_entity.type
_entity.pdbx_description
1 polymer ?
#
loop_
_entity_poly.entity_id
_entity_poly.type
_entity_poly.pdbx_seq_one_letter_code
_entity_poly.pdbx_strand_id
1 'polypeptide(L)'
;DSETTYLRPAQMPLMTLACTALDQNDSEDTQTKVLSYLPTDTVCFWTDPMEDRVLARKQEDAWGKVHEVCTEHFFDGIEPAKAFGVNEGLLLSRRNSSAAGLPHPPQILELAERFVR
;
A
#
# COMPACT_ATOMS: atom_id res chain seq x y z
N ASP A 1 9.98 22.81 22.26
CA ASP A 1 9.36 22.27 23.47
C ASP A 1 7.98 22.89 23.60
N SER A 2 6.94 22.12 23.30
CA SER A 2 5.58 22.67 23.11
C SER A 2 4.63 22.35 24.26
N GLU A 3 5.01 21.43 25.16
CA GLU A 3 4.20 21.00 26.29
C GLU A 3 4.67 21.69 27.58
N THR A 4 3.93 22.69 28.05
CA THR A 4 4.40 23.59 29.12
C THR A 4 3.86 23.26 30.52
N THR A 5 2.83 22.42 30.64
CA THR A 5 2.18 22.14 31.95
C THR A 5 1.93 20.65 32.20
N TYR A 6 1.48 19.91 31.18
CA TYR A 6 1.20 18.48 31.29
C TYR A 6 1.67 17.77 30.03
N LEU A 7 2.11 16.52 30.16
CA LEU A 7 2.41 15.68 29.01
C LEU A 7 1.12 15.25 28.30
N ARG A 8 1.09 15.38 26.98
CA ARG A 8 -0.05 15.03 26.13
C ARG A 8 0.39 14.10 25.00
N PRO A 9 0.44 12.77 25.22
CA PRO A 9 0.94 11.83 24.22
C PRO A 9 0.27 11.93 22.85
N ALA A 10 -1.05 12.22 22.82
CA ALA A 10 -1.78 12.44 21.57
C ALA A 10 -1.28 13.66 20.74
N GLN A 11 -0.56 14.59 21.37
CA GLN A 11 0.04 15.76 20.74
C GLN A 11 1.56 15.59 20.51
N MET A 12 2.10 14.41 20.82
CA MET A 12 3.53 14.10 20.74
C MET A 12 3.83 12.93 19.77
N PRO A 13 3.39 12.99 18.50
CA PRO A 13 3.50 11.85 17.57
C PRO A 13 4.95 11.41 17.33
N LEU A 14 5.91 12.34 17.31
CA LEU A 14 7.33 12.01 17.15
C LEU A 14 7.89 11.23 18.33
N MET A 15 7.47 11.55 19.56
CA MET A 15 7.89 10.80 20.75
C MET A 15 7.30 9.39 20.71
N THR A 16 6.01 9.26 20.38
CA THR A 16 5.37 7.95 20.23
C THR A 16 6.07 7.11 19.17
N LEU A 17 6.36 7.67 17.99
CA LEU A 17 7.09 6.96 16.94
C LEU A 17 8.50 6.55 17.39
N ALA A 18 9.22 7.41 18.10
CA ALA A 18 10.55 7.09 18.63
C ALA A 18 10.51 5.95 19.66
N CYS A 19 9.56 6.00 20.61
CA CYS A 19 9.36 4.93 21.58
C CYS A 19 8.98 3.61 20.88
N THR A 20 8.05 3.63 19.91
CA THR A 20 7.70 2.43 19.14
C THR A 20 8.90 1.88 18.37
N ALA A 21 9.70 2.75 17.73
CA ALA A 21 10.87 2.32 16.98
C ALA A 21 11.96 1.70 17.87
N LEU A 22 12.09 2.15 19.12
CA LEU A 22 13.06 1.62 20.09
C LEU A 22 12.57 0.35 20.79
N ASP A 23 11.30 0.33 21.21
CA ASP A 23 10.78 -0.70 22.12
C ASP A 23 10.02 -1.83 21.41
N GLN A 24 9.50 -1.58 20.20
CA GLN A 24 8.56 -2.47 19.51
C GLN A 24 8.97 -2.82 18.07
N ASN A 25 10.16 -2.43 17.62
CA ASN A 25 10.62 -2.74 16.28
C ASN A 25 11.25 -4.14 16.21
N ASP A 26 10.40 -5.16 16.04
CA ASP A 26 10.84 -6.43 15.45
C ASP A 26 10.87 -6.24 13.93
N SER A 27 12.08 -6.04 13.38
CA SER A 27 12.25 -5.65 11.99
C SER A 27 11.67 -6.68 11.02
N GLU A 28 11.81 -7.97 11.30
CA GLU A 28 11.35 -9.02 10.37
C GLU A 28 9.82 -9.10 10.30
N ASP A 29 9.14 -9.04 11.46
CA ASP A 29 7.68 -9.04 11.53
C ASP A 29 7.09 -7.74 10.96
N THR A 30 7.74 -6.60 11.22
CA THR A 30 7.31 -5.30 10.70
C THR A 30 7.44 -5.24 9.17
N GLN A 31 8.55 -5.71 8.62
CA GLN A 31 8.77 -5.78 7.16
C GLN A 31 7.72 -6.68 6.50
N THR A 32 7.45 -7.86 7.08
CA THR A 32 6.43 -8.80 6.58
C THR A 32 5.04 -8.16 6.58
N LYS A 33 4.68 -7.44 7.64
CA LYS A 33 3.43 -6.70 7.73
C LYS A 33 3.33 -5.60 6.69
N VAL A 34 4.39 -4.83 6.44
CA VAL A 34 4.42 -3.80 5.40
C VAL A 34 4.22 -4.41 4.02
N LEU A 35 4.94 -5.50 3.70
CA LEU A 35 4.82 -6.18 2.41
C LEU A 35 3.44 -6.80 2.17
N SER A 36 2.72 -7.17 3.24
CA SER A 36 1.35 -7.70 3.14
C SER A 36 0.34 -6.70 2.57
N TYR A 37 0.63 -5.41 2.60
CA TYR A 37 -0.23 -4.39 2.01
C TYR A 37 -0.14 -4.33 0.49
N LEU A 38 0.98 -4.72 -0.12
CA LEU A 38 1.17 -4.59 -1.57
C LEU A 38 0.07 -5.33 -2.37
N PRO A 39 -0.28 -6.60 -2.09
CA PRO A 39 -1.39 -7.29 -2.77
C PRO A 39 -2.78 -6.69 -2.51
N THR A 40 -2.93 -5.90 -1.45
CA THR A 40 -4.21 -5.31 -1.03
C THR A 40 -4.20 -3.79 -1.08
N ASP A 41 -3.25 -3.21 -1.83
CA ASP A 41 -3.09 -1.77 -1.90
C ASP A 41 -4.31 -1.12 -2.54
N THR A 42 -4.85 -0.11 -1.87
CA THR A 42 -6.05 0.61 -2.31
C THR A 42 -5.88 1.21 -3.69
N VAL A 43 -4.68 1.68 -4.07
CA VAL A 43 -4.48 2.28 -5.39
C VAL A 43 -4.58 1.25 -6.52
N CYS A 44 -4.50 -0.06 -6.23
CA CYS A 44 -4.62 -1.11 -7.23
C CYS A 44 -6.07 -1.57 -7.49
N PHE A 45 -7.04 -1.10 -6.70
CA PHE A 45 -8.46 -1.41 -6.87
C PHE A 45 -9.22 -0.19 -7.41
N TRP A 46 -9.56 -0.27 -8.69
CA TRP A 46 -10.21 0.79 -9.44
C TRP A 46 -11.70 0.56 -9.54
N THR A 47 -12.45 1.64 -9.64
CA THR A 47 -13.87 1.60 -9.99
C THR A 47 -14.01 1.30 -11.47
N ASP A 48 -14.98 0.44 -11.83
CA ASP A 48 -15.29 0.18 -13.23
C ASP A 48 -15.84 1.48 -13.89
N PRO A 49 -15.17 2.00 -14.94
CA PRO A 49 -15.64 3.19 -15.65
C PRO A 49 -17.01 3.02 -16.32
N MET A 50 -17.48 1.79 -16.53
CA MET A 50 -18.83 1.53 -17.03
C MET A 50 -19.90 1.64 -15.94
N GLU A 51 -19.56 1.37 -14.68
CA GLU A 51 -20.46 1.48 -13.53
C GLU A 51 -20.50 2.91 -12.95
N ASP A 52 -19.33 3.54 -12.74
CA ASP A 52 -19.24 4.91 -12.23
C ASP A 52 -18.04 5.67 -12.83
N ARG A 53 -18.34 6.42 -13.91
CA ARG A 53 -17.38 7.27 -14.62
C ARG A 53 -16.81 8.39 -13.79
N VAL A 54 -17.60 8.95 -12.86
CA VAL A 54 -17.18 10.13 -12.09
C VAL A 54 -16.15 9.72 -11.05
N LEU A 55 -16.39 8.60 -10.36
CA LEU A 55 -15.45 8.05 -9.40
C LEU A 55 -14.19 7.53 -10.09
N ALA A 56 -14.33 6.78 -11.19
CA ALA A 56 -13.18 6.30 -11.97
C ALA A 56 -12.26 7.45 -12.42
N ARG A 57 -12.84 8.56 -12.89
CA ARG A 57 -12.06 9.76 -13.26
C ARG A 57 -11.34 10.38 -12.07
N LYS A 58 -11.99 10.49 -10.91
CA LYS A 58 -11.36 11.02 -9.69
C LYS A 58 -10.23 10.13 -9.18
N GLN A 59 -10.37 8.82 -9.31
CA GLN A 59 -9.29 7.88 -8.99
C GLN A 59 -8.11 8.05 -9.95
N GLU A 60 -8.37 8.25 -11.24
CA GLU A 60 -7.31 8.51 -12.21
C GLU A 60 -6.54 9.80 -11.86
N ASP A 61 -7.28 10.89 -11.60
CA ASP A 61 -6.70 12.18 -11.25
C ASP A 61 -5.86 12.12 -9.95
N ALA A 62 -6.23 11.26 -8.99
CA ALA A 62 -5.56 11.15 -7.69
C ALA A 62 -4.45 10.09 -7.63
N TRP A 63 -4.65 8.94 -8.28
CA TRP A 63 -3.81 7.75 -8.14
C TRP A 63 -3.00 7.43 -9.39
N GLY A 64 -3.38 7.93 -10.57
CA GLY A 64 -2.68 7.67 -11.82
C GLY A 64 -1.20 8.05 -11.73
N LYS A 65 -0.90 9.21 -11.15
CA LYS A 65 0.50 9.65 -10.95
C LYS A 65 1.27 8.82 -9.94
N VAL A 66 0.59 8.27 -8.92
CA VAL A 66 1.21 7.36 -7.95
C VAL A 66 1.63 6.08 -8.66
N HIS A 67 0.77 5.51 -9.51
CA HIS A 67 1.11 4.34 -10.32
C HIS A 67 2.28 4.60 -11.25
N GLU A 68 2.27 5.72 -11.97
CA GLU A 68 3.37 6.11 -12.86
C GLU A 68 4.70 6.18 -12.10
N VAL A 69 4.74 6.92 -10.98
CA VAL A 69 5.96 7.06 -10.15
C VAL A 69 6.41 5.70 -9.60
N CYS A 70 5.48 4.87 -9.14
CA CYS A 70 5.81 3.54 -8.62
C CYS A 70 6.40 2.63 -9.69
N THR A 71 5.76 2.59 -10.86
CA THR A 71 6.23 1.81 -11.99
C THR A 71 7.61 2.28 -12.48
N GLU A 72 7.81 3.59 -12.61
CA GLU A 72 9.07 4.15 -13.13
C GLU A 72 10.24 4.05 -12.14
N HIS A 73 10.01 4.31 -10.85
CA HIS A 73 11.09 4.47 -9.87
C HIS A 73 11.30 3.26 -8.96
N PHE A 74 10.28 2.44 -8.73
CA PHE A 74 10.34 1.37 -7.74
C PHE A 74 10.17 -0.03 -8.35
N PHE A 75 9.48 -0.14 -9.50
CA PHE A 75 9.17 -1.43 -10.12
C PHE A 75 9.84 -1.66 -11.48
N ASP A 76 10.89 -0.91 -11.82
CA ASP A 76 11.69 -1.09 -13.05
C ASP A 76 10.84 -1.12 -14.34
N GLY A 77 9.79 -0.31 -14.40
CA GLY A 77 8.86 -0.23 -15.53
C GLY A 77 7.79 -1.32 -15.56
N ILE A 78 7.71 -2.17 -14.52
CA ILE A 78 6.69 -3.22 -14.40
C ILE A 78 5.45 -2.64 -13.72
N GLU A 79 4.29 -2.79 -14.34
CA GLU A 79 3.03 -2.33 -13.77
C GLU A 79 2.49 -3.32 -12.72
N PRO A 80 2.04 -2.84 -11.54
CA PRO A 80 1.33 -3.68 -10.60
C PRO A 80 -0.02 -4.12 -11.19
N ALA A 81 -0.47 -5.32 -10.81
CA ALA A 81 -1.80 -5.78 -11.13
C ALA A 81 -2.86 -4.78 -10.63
N LYS A 82 -3.85 -4.49 -11.48
CA LYS A 82 -5.00 -3.66 -11.17
C LYS A 82 -6.27 -4.49 -11.30
N ALA A 83 -7.29 -4.16 -10.51
CA ALA A 83 -8.63 -4.73 -10.65
C ALA A 83 -9.65 -3.61 -10.86
N PHE A 84 -10.64 -3.83 -11.72
CA PHE A 84 -11.69 -2.87 -12.02
C PHE A 84 -13.05 -3.39 -11.56
N GLY A 85 -13.70 -2.62 -10.70
CA GLY A 85 -14.96 -2.99 -10.08
C GLY A 85 -14.80 -4.07 -9.00
N VAL A 86 -15.87 -4.24 -8.23
CA VAL A 86 -15.88 -5.10 -7.04
C VAL A 86 -15.75 -6.58 -7.41
N ASN A 87 -16.40 -6.99 -8.49
CA ASN A 87 -16.44 -8.39 -8.92
C ASN A 87 -15.07 -8.89 -9.39
N GLU A 88 -14.36 -8.10 -10.20
CA GLU A 88 -13.02 -8.46 -10.65
C GLU A 88 -12.04 -8.48 -9.47
N GLY A 89 -12.08 -7.46 -8.60
CA GLY A 89 -11.24 -7.39 -7.41
C GLY A 89 -11.43 -8.60 -6.49
N LEU A 90 -12.67 -9.02 -6.27
CA LEU A 90 -12.98 -10.22 -5.48
C LEU A 90 -12.51 -11.51 -6.16
N LEU A 91 -12.67 -11.63 -7.47
CA LEU A 91 -12.23 -12.81 -8.23
C LEU A 91 -10.71 -12.96 -8.22
N LEU A 92 -9.99 -11.88 -8.52
CA LEU A 92 -8.53 -11.86 -8.54
C LEU A 92 -7.95 -12.13 -7.15
N SER A 93 -8.55 -11.55 -6.11
CA SER A 93 -8.11 -11.75 -4.72
C SER A 93 -8.33 -13.17 -4.19
N ARG A 94 -9.28 -13.92 -4.76
CA ARG A 94 -9.58 -15.31 -4.37
C ARG A 94 -8.83 -16.35 -5.18
N ARG A 95 -8.30 -15.99 -6.36
CA ARG A 95 -7.63 -16.94 -7.27
C ARG A 95 -6.25 -17.36 -6.75
N ASN A 96 -5.61 -16.55 -5.92
CA ASN A 96 -4.40 -16.93 -5.20
C ASN A 96 -4.78 -17.82 -3.99
N SER A 97 -4.60 -19.13 -4.15
CA SER A 97 -4.87 -20.13 -3.10
C SER A 97 -3.92 -20.07 -1.90
N SER A 98 -2.84 -19.28 -1.99
CA SER A 98 -1.80 -19.15 -0.97
C SER A 98 -1.69 -17.77 -0.33
N ALA A 99 -2.28 -16.71 -0.92
CA ALA A 99 -2.21 -15.34 -0.39
C ALA A 99 -3.44 -14.53 -0.82
N ALA A 100 -4.06 -13.81 0.12
CA ALA A 100 -5.16 -12.90 -0.18
C ALA A 100 -4.64 -11.67 -0.93
N GLY A 101 -5.32 -11.26 -2.03
CA GLY A 101 -5.03 -10.02 -2.76
C GLY A 101 -4.65 -10.23 -4.23
N LEU A 102 -4.30 -9.13 -4.90
CA LEU A 102 -4.03 -9.11 -6.33
C LEU A 102 -2.75 -9.88 -6.68
N PRO A 103 -2.75 -10.62 -7.80
CA PRO A 103 -1.59 -11.39 -8.24
C PRO A 103 -0.58 -10.48 -8.96
N HIS A 104 0.23 -9.76 -8.19
CA HIS A 104 1.34 -8.98 -8.76
C HIS A 104 2.39 -9.90 -9.41
N PRO A 105 3.10 -9.43 -10.46
CA PRO A 105 4.26 -10.12 -10.99
C PRO A 105 5.29 -10.40 -9.89
N PRO A 106 5.94 -11.58 -9.87
CA PRO A 106 6.90 -11.94 -8.81
C PRO A 106 8.07 -10.95 -8.72
N GLN A 107 8.46 -10.33 -9.83
CA GLN A 107 9.50 -9.31 -9.87
C GLN A 107 9.14 -8.09 -9.01
N ILE A 108 7.87 -7.70 -8.96
CA ILE A 108 7.43 -6.58 -8.11
C ILE A 108 7.57 -6.96 -6.63
N LEU A 109 7.26 -8.21 -6.27
CA LEU A 109 7.42 -8.69 -4.89
C LEU A 109 8.89 -8.68 -4.48
N GLU A 110 9.78 -9.14 -5.35
CA GLU A 110 11.24 -9.12 -5.11
C GLU A 110 11.78 -7.69 -4.96
N LEU A 111 11.32 -6.76 -5.81
CA LEU A 111 11.71 -5.35 -5.75
C LEU A 111 11.18 -4.66 -4.48
N ALA A 112 9.95 -4.97 -4.08
CA ALA A 112 9.36 -4.47 -2.84
C ALA A 112 10.09 -5.01 -1.61
N GLU A 113 10.43 -6.30 -1.60
CA GLU A 113 11.24 -6.92 -0.55
C GLU A 113 12.62 -6.25 -0.43
N ARG A 114 13.26 -5.94 -1.57
CA ARG A 114 14.54 -5.23 -1.60
C ARG A 114 14.42 -3.78 -1.11
N PHE A 115 13.28 -3.13 -1.32
CA PHE A 115 13.06 -1.75 -0.86
C PHE A 115 12.82 -1.68 0.66
N VAL A 116 12.15 -2.68 1.22
CA VAL A 116 11.77 -2.74 2.63
C VAL A 116 12.91 -3.25 3.53
N ARG A 117 13.88 -3.98 2.96
CA ARG A 117 15.08 -4.47 3.65
C ARG A 117 16.24 -3.49 3.59
#